data_AF-A0A177LVJ1-F1
#
_entry.id   AF-A0A177LVJ1-F1
#
_cell.length_a   1.000
_cell.length_b   1.000
_cell.length_c   1.000
_cell.angle_alpha   90.00
_cell.angle_beta   90.00
_cell.angle_gamma   90.00
#
_symmetry.space_group_name_H-M   'P 1'
#
loop_
_entity.id
_entity.type
_entity.pdbx_description
1 polymer ?
#
loop_
_entity_poly.entity_id
_entity_poly.type
_entity_poly.pdbx_seq_one_letter_code
_entity_poly.pdbx_strand_id
1 'polypeptide(L)' 'MKYQPCIDQCTSEGTHCEGCGRSHQEITDTKKLVTSVVEFIREHDYENPEDFVERISKSILKKLQKPA' A
#
# COMPACT_ATOMS: atom_id res chain seq x y z
N MET A 1 15.24 -4.19 4.44
CA MET A 1 15.17 -2.71 4.26
C MET A 1 14.06 -2.14 5.13
N LYS A 2 14.18 -0.92 5.64
CA LYS A 2 13.11 -0.25 6.39
C LYS A 2 12.16 0.40 5.38
N TYR A 3 10.86 0.15 5.50
CA TYR A 3 9.86 0.84 4.69
C TYR A 3 9.89 2.35 4.99
N GLN A 4 9.86 3.17 3.94
CA GLN A 4 9.76 4.62 4.04
C GLN A 4 8.47 5.10 3.37
N PRO A 5 7.60 5.86 4.04
CA PRO A 5 6.39 6.37 3.42
C PRO A 5 6.73 7.33 2.26
N CYS A 6 5.83 7.44 1.29
CA CYS A 6 5.91 8.47 0.26
C CYS A 6 5.80 9.86 0.92
N ILE A 7 6.56 10.83 0.41
CA ILE A 7 6.54 12.23 0.87
C ILE A 7 6.03 13.19 -0.22
N ASP A 8 5.36 12.65 -1.24
CA ASP A 8 4.82 13.37 -2.40
C ASP A 8 5.83 14.17 -3.24
N GLN A 9 7.12 13.89 -3.06
CA GLN A 9 8.22 14.38 -3.89
C GLN A 9 8.70 13.26 -4.84
N CYS A 10 7.76 12.63 -5.53
CA CYS A 10 8.08 11.52 -6.44
C CYS A 10 8.88 12.01 -7.64
N THR A 11 10.06 11.44 -7.84
CA THR A 11 10.83 11.62 -9.08
C THR A 11 10.59 10.45 -10.02
N SER A 12 10.88 10.64 -11.31
CA SER A 12 10.69 9.61 -12.35
C SER A 12 12.00 9.21 -13.03
N GLU A 13 13.10 9.89 -12.71
CA GLU A 13 14.42 9.61 -13.27
C GLU A 13 15.10 8.48 -12.50
N GLY A 14 15.89 7.67 -13.21
CA GLY A 14 16.61 6.55 -12.61
C GLY A 14 15.71 5.37 -12.19
N THR A 15 16.22 4.54 -11.28
CA THR A 15 15.56 3.31 -10.82
C THR A 15 14.85 3.47 -9.47
N HIS A 16 15.12 4.57 -8.77
CA HIS A 16 14.61 4.87 -7.44
C HIS A 16 14.06 6.29 -7.38
N CYS A 17 13.00 6.46 -6.61
CA CYS A 17 12.45 7.76 -6.30
C CYS A 17 13.41 8.48 -5.34
N GLU A 18 13.85 9.68 -5.71
CA GLU A 18 14.78 10.48 -4.91
C GLU A 18 14.12 11.05 -3.64
N GLY A 19 12.79 11.21 -3.64
CA GLY A 19 12.05 11.70 -2.49
C GLY A 19 11.90 10.68 -1.35
N CYS A 20 11.49 9.44 -1.67
CA CYS A 20 11.25 8.41 -0.65
C CYS A 20 12.27 7.26 -0.65
N GLY A 21 13.25 7.30 -1.55
CA GLY A 21 14.33 6.30 -1.67
C GLY A 21 13.89 4.92 -2.16
N ARG A 22 12.60 4.70 -2.43
CA ARG A 22 12.04 3.41 -2.87
C ARG A 22 12.25 3.22 -4.36
N SER A 23 12.39 1.97 -4.79
CA SER A 23 12.45 1.67 -6.22
C SER A 23 11.13 2.03 -6.91
N HIS A 24 11.19 2.46 -8.17
CA HIS A 24 9.98 2.71 -8.96
C HIS A 24 9.11 1.45 -9.11
N GLN A 25 9.74 0.27 -9.13
CA GLN A 25 9.05 -1.00 -9.14
C GLN A 25 8.24 -1.21 -7.84
N GLU A 26 8.86 -1.01 -6.68
CA GLU A 26 8.20 -1.14 -5.38
C GLU A 26 7.01 -0.16 -5.24
N ILE A 27 7.17 1.07 -5.73
CA ILE A 27 6.09 2.07 -5.75
C ILE A 27 4.95 1.60 -6.64
N THR A 28 5.27 1.11 -7.84
CA THR A 28 4.28 0.60 -8.80
C THR A 28 3.50 -0.58 -8.22
N ASP A 29 4.19 -1.52 -7.58
CA ASP A 29 3.54 -2.68 -6.99
C ASP A 29 2.70 -2.31 -5.76
N THR A 30 3.14 -1.33 -4.96
CA THR A 30 2.33 -0.78 -3.87
C THR A 30 1.06 -0.12 -4.39
N LYS A 31 1.14 0.64 -5.49
CA LYS A 31 -0.04 1.25 -6.12
C LYS A 31 -1.04 0.19 -6.58
N LYS A 32 -0.58 -0.91 -7.20
CA LYS A 32 -1.46 -2.03 -7.58
C LYS A 32 -2.21 -2.60 -6.38
N LEU A 33 -1.52 -2.83 -5.26
CA LEU A 33 -2.16 -3.31 -4.03
C LEU A 33 -3.26 -2.37 -3.54
N VAL A 34 -2.98 -1.06 -3.52
CA VAL A 34 -3.97 -0.05 -3.13
C VAL A 34 -5.17 -0.05 -4.08
N THR A 35 -4.92 -0.09 -5.39
CA THR A 35 -5.98 -0.15 -6.41
C THR A 35 -6.87 -1.37 -6.21
N SER A 36 -6.31 -2.56 -6.01
CA SER A 36 -7.10 -3.78 -5.79
C SER A 36 -7.96 -3.70 -4.52
N VAL A 37 -7.47 -3.07 -3.45
CA VAL A 37 -8.27 -2.84 -2.23
C VAL A 37 -9.41 -1.85 -2.49
N VAL A 38 -9.15 -0.77 -3.24
CA VAL A 38 -10.17 0.21 -3.61
C VAL A 38 -11.26 -0.40 -4.50
N GLU A 39 -10.87 -1.21 -5.49
CA GLU A 39 -11.81 -1.94 -6.35
C GLU A 39 -12.69 -2.87 -5.52
N PHE A 40 -12.10 -3.66 -4.62
CA PHE A 40 -12.85 -4.54 -3.72
C PHE A 40 -13.89 -3.77 -2.87
N ILE A 41 -13.49 -2.63 -2.29
CA ILE A 41 -14.41 -1.79 -1.50
C ILE A 41 -15.58 -1.28 -2.36
N ARG A 42 -15.29 -0.85 -3.59
CA ARG A 42 -16.30 -0.35 -4.53
C ARG A 42 -17.26 -1.44 -5.00
N GLU A 43 -16.75 -2.64 -5.29
CA GLU A 43 -17.57 -3.79 -5.70
C GLU A 43 -18.59 -4.18 -4.63
N HIS A 44 -18.26 -3.99 -3.36
CA HIS A 44 -19.12 -4.31 -2.23
C HIS A 44 -19.97 -3.14 -1.72
N ASP A 45 -19.83 -1.94 -2.29
CA ASP A 45 -20.58 -0.73 -1.96
C ASP A 45 -20.65 -0.47 -0.44
N TYR A 46 -19.51 -0.60 0.25
CA TYR A 46 -19.46 -0.40 1.69
C TYR A 46 -19.79 1.04 2.07
N GLU A 47 -20.77 1.23 2.96
CA GLU A 47 -21.13 2.55 3.52
C GLU A 47 -20.08 3.09 4.50
N ASN A 48 -19.22 2.21 5.04
CA ASN A 48 -18.17 2.50 6.03
C ASN A 48 -16.79 1.96 5.59
N PRO A 49 -16.22 2.44 4.48
CA PRO A 49 -14.96 1.94 3.94
C PRO A 49 -13.76 2.07 4.91
N GLU A 50 -13.78 3.03 5.82
CA GLU A 50 -12.75 3.22 6.85
C GLU A 50 -12.61 2.03 7.80
N ASP A 51 -13.72 1.44 8.24
CA ASP A 51 -13.74 0.29 9.15
C ASP A 51 -13.11 -0.94 8.47
N PHE A 52 -13.40 -1.11 7.18
CA PHE A 52 -12.81 -2.17 6.37
C PHE A 52 -11.28 -2.00 6.25
N VAL A 53 -10.82 -0.78 5.93
CA VAL A 53 -9.38 -0.48 5.83
C VAL A 53 -8.67 -0.72 7.16
N GLU A 54 -9.25 -0.27 8.28
CA GLU A 54 -8.69 -0.51 9.62
C GLU A 54 -8.64 -2.02 9.93
N ARG A 55 -9.71 -2.74 9.64
CA ARG A 55 -9.79 -4.19 9.87
C ARG A 55 -8.77 -4.97 9.05
N ILE A 56 -8.56 -4.60 7.78
CA ILE A 56 -7.54 -5.20 6.92
C ILE A 56 -6.14 -4.92 7.45
N SER A 57 -5.82 -3.68 7.82
CA SER A 57 -4.51 -3.32 8.39
C SER A 57 -4.16 -4.21 9.58
N LYS A 58 -5.10 -4.35 10.54
CA LYS A 58 -4.95 -5.26 11.70
C LYS A 58 -4.78 -6.73 11.26
N SER A 59 -5.50 -7.16 10.23
CA SER A 59 -5.43 -8.53 9.68
C SER A 59 -4.05 -8.84 9.10
N ILE A 60 -3.48 -7.91 8.31
CA ILE A 60 -2.17 -8.04 7.69
C ILE A 60 -1.09 -8.18 8.77
N LEU A 61 -1.07 -7.26 9.75
CA LEU A 61 -0.12 -7.29 10.85
C LEU A 61 -0.20 -8.59 11.65
N LYS A 62 -1.42 -9.08 11.93
CA LYS A 62 -1.63 -10.36 12.63
C LYS A 62 -1.13 -11.55 11.82
N LYS A 63 -1.29 -11.55 10.49
CA LYS A 63 -0.80 -12.62 9.61
C LYS A 63 0.72 -12.64 9.51
N LEU A 64 1.38 -11.48 9.51
CA LEU A 64 2.84 -11.39 9.52
C LEU A 64 3.49 -11.97 10.78
N GLN A 65 2.77 -11.98 11.91
CA GLN A 65 3.24 -12.55 13.18
C GLN A 65 3.10 -14.08 13.25
N LYS A 66 2.28 -14.68 12.39
CA LYS A 66 2.13 -16.14 12.34
C LYS A 66 3.13 -16.70 11.33
N PRO A 67 3.93 -17.72 11.68
CA PRO A 67 4.72 -18.42 10.69
C PRO A 67 3.79 -19.00 9.62
N ALA A 68 4.22 -18.92 8.35
CA ALA A 68 3.50 -19.40 7.19
C ALA A 68 3.27 -20.92 7.24
#